data_AF-A0A482W3B1-F1
#
_entry.id   AF-A0A482W3B1-F1
#
_cell.length_a   1.000
_cell.length_b   1.000
_cell.length_c   1.000
_cell.angle_alpha   90.00
_cell.angle_beta   90.00
_cell.angle_gamma   90.00
#
_symmetry.space_group_name_H-M   'P 1'
#
loop_
_entity.id
_entity.type
_entity.pdbx_description
1 polymer ?
#
loop_
_entity_poly.entity_id
_entity_poly.type
_entity_poly.pdbx_seq_one_letter_code
_entity_poly.pdbx_strand_id
1 'polypeptide(L)'
;MDFQQLRLVFRVGKIFAITPPSLEIKNQTTNQKYYSCFMIVFYTVGVLVSSYCRKSYYLQHIHIKFAIQIILDSSLYVFNICTVLIALNKRSQWFILIKNFKIMQEGSEKVNNKSHLLKFAISNFFFWGIVLHITYTFTSLMGVDFFKMFTIQYVQIYAQFLHNFLIYTVLNMLRVRYRAVTLALSKEVCLVTKLERRSVASFLNKIKYDVCILKESVDIFNNIFGWPNLLIILSASLQILLSFDYIFQESLIGDFERIVENIVIIFLFCVSGVILFYIFLIIILVRCNFQHSVGRFDSARS
;
A
#
# COMPACT_ATOMS: atom_id res chain seq x y z
N MET A 1 -10.09 -14.47 0.57
CA MET A 1 -9.72 -13.44 -0.43
C MET A 1 -8.72 -14.07 -1.37
N ASP A 2 -8.91 -13.92 -2.68
CA ASP A 2 -8.31 -14.84 -3.64
C ASP A 2 -6.93 -14.40 -4.15
N PHE A 3 -6.05 -15.39 -4.30
CA PHE A 3 -4.70 -15.29 -4.83
C PHE A 3 -4.67 -14.74 -6.27
N GLN A 4 -5.80 -14.81 -6.99
CA GLN A 4 -5.98 -14.20 -8.31
C GLN A 4 -5.83 -12.66 -8.27
N GLN A 5 -6.41 -11.98 -7.27
CA GLN A 5 -6.26 -10.53 -7.15
C GLN A 5 -4.79 -10.16 -6.91
N LEU A 6 -4.11 -10.90 -6.04
CA LEU A 6 -2.68 -10.72 -5.78
C LEU A 6 -1.84 -10.94 -7.06
N ARG A 7 -2.12 -12.00 -7.82
CA ARG A 7 -1.46 -12.26 -9.12
C ARG A 7 -1.63 -11.11 -10.10
N LEU A 8 -2.82 -10.54 -10.18
CA LEU A 8 -3.10 -9.43 -11.08
C LEU A 8 -2.31 -8.18 -10.68
N VAL A 9 -2.33 -7.83 -9.39
CA VAL A 9 -1.56 -6.70 -8.85
C VAL A 9 -0.06 -6.89 -9.10
N PHE A 10 0.47 -8.11 -8.93
CA PHE A 10 1.87 -8.41 -9.26
C PHE A 10 2.16 -8.33 -10.76
N ARG A 11 1.22 -8.70 -11.62
CA ARG A 11 1.40 -8.59 -13.08
C ARG A 11 1.51 -7.12 -13.50
N VAL A 12 0.65 -6.25 -12.96
CA VAL A 12 0.73 -4.80 -13.23
C VAL A 12 1.95 -4.18 -12.55
N GLY A 13 2.21 -4.54 -11.28
CA GLY A 13 3.36 -4.05 -10.53
C GLY A 13 4.72 -4.47 -11.12
N LYS A 14 4.79 -5.60 -11.83
CA LYS A 14 5.98 -6.01 -12.58
C LYS A 14 6.38 -4.98 -13.62
N ILE A 15 5.42 -4.30 -14.26
CA ILE A 15 5.68 -3.26 -15.26
C ILE A 15 6.47 -2.11 -14.62
N PHE A 16 6.16 -1.75 -13.37
CA PHE A 16 6.88 -0.69 -12.66
C PHE A 16 8.07 -1.20 -11.84
N ALA A 17 8.41 -2.48 -11.95
CA ALA A 17 9.39 -3.17 -11.10
C ALA A 17 9.13 -3.05 -9.58
N ILE A 18 7.89 -2.76 -9.15
CA ILE A 18 7.50 -2.62 -7.73
C ILE A 18 7.19 -3.97 -7.07
N THR A 19 6.98 -5.02 -7.86
CA THR A 19 6.75 -6.38 -7.38
C THR A 19 7.69 -7.36 -8.06
N PRO A 20 8.07 -8.47 -7.39
CA PRO A 20 8.89 -9.47 -8.03
C PRO A 20 8.13 -10.09 -9.23
N PRO A 21 8.86 -10.43 -10.30
CA PRO A 21 8.26 -10.77 -11.60
C PRO A 21 7.59 -12.15 -11.65
N SER A 22 7.85 -13.00 -10.66
CA SER A 22 7.20 -14.29 -10.50
C SER A 22 7.01 -14.59 -9.02
N LEU A 23 5.86 -15.19 -8.71
CA LEU A 23 5.50 -15.68 -7.38
C LEU A 23 6.19 -17.02 -7.04
N GLU A 24 6.80 -17.67 -8.03
CA GLU A 24 7.23 -19.08 -7.93
C GLU A 24 8.75 -19.26 -8.01
N ILE A 25 9.46 -18.29 -8.59
CA ILE A 25 10.90 -18.39 -8.79
C ILE A 25 11.63 -17.73 -7.62
N LYS A 26 12.42 -18.51 -6.86
CA LYS A 26 13.25 -18.03 -5.75
C LYS A 26 14.48 -17.24 -6.22
N ASN A 27 15.11 -17.66 -7.32
CA ASN A 27 16.36 -17.08 -7.81
C ASN A 27 16.15 -15.96 -8.83
N GLN A 28 17.00 -14.93 -8.78
CA GLN A 28 16.97 -13.83 -9.75
C GLN A 28 17.59 -14.25 -11.08
N THR A 29 16.94 -13.88 -12.18
CA THR A 29 17.59 -13.89 -13.49
C THR A 29 18.29 -12.55 -13.72
N THR A 30 19.41 -12.56 -14.44
CA THR A 30 20.21 -11.36 -14.72
C THR A 30 19.37 -10.27 -15.40
N ASN A 31 18.45 -10.66 -16.29
CA ASN A 31 17.52 -9.75 -16.98
C ASN A 31 16.65 -8.92 -16.03
N GLN A 32 16.29 -9.45 -14.87
CA GLN A 32 15.47 -8.74 -13.89
C GLN A 32 16.27 -7.64 -13.18
N LYS A 33 17.56 -7.87 -12.94
CA LYS A 33 18.45 -6.85 -12.38
C LYS A 33 18.62 -5.68 -13.35
N TYR A 34 18.84 -5.98 -14.63
CA TYR A 34 18.92 -4.95 -15.67
C TYR A 34 17.62 -4.16 -15.80
N TYR A 35 16.47 -4.84 -15.76
CA TYR A 35 15.16 -4.17 -15.82
C TYR A 35 14.94 -3.22 -14.63
N SER A 36 15.23 -3.65 -13.41
CA SER A 36 15.10 -2.79 -12.23
C SER A 36 16.10 -1.63 -12.24
N CYS A 37 17.33 -1.86 -12.72
CA CYS A 37 18.30 -0.78 -12.93
C CYS A 37 17.79 0.25 -13.94
N PHE A 38 17.23 -0.22 -15.06
CA PHE A 38 16.57 0.64 -16.05
C PHE A 38 15.44 1.46 -15.43
N MET A 39 14.56 0.85 -14.62
CA MET A 39 13.48 1.58 -13.94
C MET A 39 13.99 2.64 -12.97
N ILE A 40 15.08 2.36 -12.22
CA ILE A 40 15.73 3.36 -11.36
C ILE A 40 16.22 4.54 -12.20
N VAL A 41 16.97 4.28 -13.27
CA VAL A 41 17.48 5.33 -14.18
C VAL A 41 16.33 6.13 -14.79
N PHE A 42 15.26 5.45 -15.22
CA PHE A 42 14.06 6.08 -15.76
C PHE A 42 13.43 7.06 -14.76
N TYR A 43 13.23 6.65 -13.50
CA TYR A 43 12.71 7.55 -12.47
C TYR A 43 13.67 8.70 -12.16
N THR A 44 14.97 8.45 -12.06
CA THR A 44 15.97 9.49 -11.77
C THR A 44 16.01 10.54 -12.88
N VAL A 45 16.16 10.12 -14.14
CA VAL A 45 16.19 11.04 -15.29
C VAL A 45 14.87 11.79 -15.41
N GLY A 46 13.74 11.08 -15.26
CA GLY A 46 12.42 11.70 -15.30
C GLY A 46 12.24 12.80 -14.25
N VAL A 47 12.63 12.54 -12.99
CA VAL A 47 12.55 13.53 -11.91
C VAL A 47 13.48 14.71 -12.15
N LEU A 48 14.69 14.48 -12.68
CA LEU A 48 15.62 15.57 -13.03
C LEU A 48 15.05 16.47 -14.12
N VAL A 49 14.49 15.88 -15.18
CA VAL A 49 13.84 16.64 -16.27
C VAL A 49 12.62 17.41 -15.75
N SER A 50 11.72 16.74 -15.01
CA SER A 50 10.56 17.40 -14.41
C SER A 50 10.96 18.52 -13.45
N SER A 51 12.03 18.36 -12.67
CA SER A 51 12.54 19.39 -11.76
C SER A 51 13.15 20.57 -12.51
N TYR A 52 13.87 20.32 -13.60
CA TYR A 52 14.40 21.38 -14.46
C TYR A 52 13.26 22.20 -15.10
N CYS A 53 12.24 21.53 -15.64
CA CYS A 53 11.07 22.21 -16.22
C CYS A 53 10.24 22.98 -15.19
N ARG A 54 10.14 22.49 -13.95
CA ARG A 54 9.39 23.15 -12.87
C ARG A 54 10.16 24.29 -12.18
N LYS A 55 11.46 24.47 -12.47
CA LYS A 55 12.32 25.47 -11.82
C LYS A 55 11.74 26.88 -11.86
N SER A 56 11.27 27.32 -13.03
CA SER A 56 10.72 28.68 -13.22
C SER A 56 9.46 28.91 -12.37
N TYR A 57 8.61 27.89 -12.25
CA TYR A 57 7.39 27.92 -11.45
C TYR A 57 7.70 27.93 -9.94
N TYR A 58 8.69 27.16 -9.51
CA TYR A 58 9.08 27.08 -8.10
C TYR A 58 9.75 28.34 -7.57
N LEU A 59 10.47 29.09 -8.41
CA LEU A 59 11.08 30.36 -8.00
C LEU A 59 10.06 31.45 -7.64
N GLN A 60 8.78 31.26 -7.99
CA GLN A 60 7.70 32.19 -7.63
C GLN A 60 7.11 31.92 -6.23
N HIS A 61 7.50 30.82 -5.57
CA HIS A 61 6.96 30.43 -4.28
C HIS A 61 7.71 31.08 -3.10
N ILE A 62 6.98 31.31 -2.00
CA ILE A 62 7.58 31.65 -0.70
C ILE A 62 8.48 30.48 -0.26
N HIS A 63 9.63 30.78 0.35
CA HIS A 63 10.67 29.81 0.71
C HIS A 63 10.16 28.55 1.43
N ILE A 64 9.15 28.68 2.31
CA ILE A 64 8.56 27.55 3.04
C ILE A 64 7.80 26.61 2.09
N LYS A 65 6.96 27.14 1.19
CA LYS A 65 6.22 26.32 0.21
C LYS A 65 7.19 25.59 -0.72
N PHE A 66 8.24 26.27 -1.14
CA PHE A 66 9.31 25.67 -1.94
C PHE A 66 9.98 24.49 -1.23
N ALA A 67 10.32 24.65 0.06
CA ALA A 67 10.89 23.58 0.85
C ALA A 67 9.95 22.38 0.98
N ILE A 68 8.66 22.61 1.29
CA ILE A 68 7.64 21.55 1.39
C ILE A 68 7.51 20.80 0.06
N GLN A 69 7.48 21.51 -1.06
CA GLN A 69 7.38 20.92 -2.40
C GLN A 69 8.61 20.06 -2.73
N ILE A 70 9.83 20.52 -2.42
CA ILE A 70 11.05 19.71 -2.61
C ILE A 70 10.98 18.44 -1.78
N ILE A 71 10.55 18.52 -0.52
CA ILE A 71 10.46 17.35 0.36
C ILE A 71 9.42 16.37 -0.19
N LEU A 72 8.28 16.86 -0.67
CA LEU A 72 7.22 16.04 -1.29
C LEU A 72 7.72 15.31 -2.56
N ASP A 73 8.37 16.03 -3.47
CA ASP A 73 8.93 15.43 -4.68
C ASP A 73 10.03 14.42 -4.34
N SER A 74 10.85 14.74 -3.34
CA SER A 74 11.91 13.85 -2.85
C SER A 74 11.33 12.60 -2.20
N SER A 75 10.28 12.71 -1.39
CA SER A 75 9.65 11.56 -0.73
C SER A 75 8.99 10.63 -1.75
N LEU A 76 8.34 11.19 -2.78
CA LEU A 76 7.75 10.43 -3.88
C LEU A 76 8.82 9.72 -4.72
N TYR A 77 9.94 10.40 -5.02
CA TYR A 77 11.08 9.79 -5.70
C TYR A 77 11.70 8.66 -4.89
N VAL A 78 12.05 8.92 -3.62
CA VAL A 78 12.63 7.93 -2.71
C VAL A 78 11.69 6.74 -2.54
N PHE A 79 10.37 6.95 -2.49
CA PHE A 79 9.39 5.87 -2.47
C PHE A 79 9.49 4.96 -3.71
N ASN A 80 9.54 5.53 -4.91
CA ASN A 80 9.64 4.74 -6.14
C ASN A 80 10.95 3.95 -6.20
N ILE A 81 12.09 4.55 -5.81
CA ILE A 81 13.37 3.83 -5.74
C ILE A 81 13.32 2.73 -4.66
N CYS A 82 12.77 3.04 -3.49
CA CYS A 82 12.66 2.11 -2.37
C CYS A 82 11.86 0.86 -2.75
N THR A 83 10.71 1.03 -3.40
CA THR A 83 9.86 -0.10 -3.83
C THR A 83 10.57 -1.00 -4.85
N VAL A 84 11.30 -0.43 -5.82
CA VAL A 84 12.11 -1.20 -6.77
C VAL A 84 13.24 -1.95 -6.07
N LEU A 85 13.96 -1.30 -5.14
CA LEU A 85 15.03 -1.95 -4.37
C LEU A 85 14.50 -3.06 -3.46
N ILE A 86 13.32 -2.89 -2.86
CA ILE A 86 12.68 -3.92 -2.04
C ILE A 86 12.27 -5.11 -2.89
N ALA A 87 11.67 -4.88 -4.07
CA ALA A 87 11.31 -5.94 -5.00
C ALA A 87 12.53 -6.76 -5.45
N LEU A 88 13.69 -6.12 -5.59
CA LEU A 88 14.97 -6.77 -5.87
C LEU A 88 15.52 -7.53 -4.64
N ASN A 89 15.77 -6.82 -3.54
CA ASN A 89 16.59 -7.30 -2.43
C ASN A 89 15.83 -8.22 -1.46
N LYS A 90 14.51 -8.05 -1.32
CA LYS A 90 13.68 -8.78 -0.34
C LYS A 90 12.89 -9.92 -0.98
N ARG A 91 13.34 -10.46 -2.12
CA ARG A 91 12.63 -11.50 -2.87
C ARG A 91 12.39 -12.79 -2.08
N SER A 92 13.35 -13.21 -1.27
CA SER A 92 13.18 -14.39 -0.40
C SER A 92 12.01 -14.21 0.56
N GLN A 93 11.87 -13.01 1.13
CA GLN A 93 10.78 -12.66 2.02
C GLN A 93 9.44 -12.62 1.28
N TRP A 94 9.39 -12.03 0.08
CA TRP A 94 8.22 -12.10 -0.79
C TRP A 94 7.76 -13.54 -1.02
N PHE A 95 8.69 -14.43 -1.38
CA PHE A 95 8.40 -15.84 -1.63
C PHE A 95 7.82 -16.53 -0.39
N ILE A 96 8.42 -16.32 0.79
CA ILE A 96 7.92 -16.90 2.05
C ILE A 96 6.51 -16.38 2.36
N LEU A 97 6.28 -15.08 2.22
CA LEU A 97 4.96 -14.47 2.45
C LEU A 97 3.88 -15.08 1.54
N ILE A 98 4.19 -15.21 0.25
CA ILE A 98 3.29 -15.80 -0.75
C ILE A 98 3.05 -17.28 -0.44
N LYS A 99 4.09 -18.02 -0.07
CA LYS A 99 4.00 -19.44 0.31
C LYS A 99 3.09 -19.62 1.52
N ASN A 100 3.26 -18.79 2.55
CA ASN A 100 2.43 -18.80 3.75
C ASN A 100 0.96 -18.54 3.39
N PHE A 101 0.67 -17.63 2.46
CA PHE A 101 -0.70 -17.43 1.99
C PHE A 101 -1.27 -18.60 1.18
N LYS A 102 -0.46 -19.26 0.33
CA LYS A 102 -0.87 -20.43 -0.46
C LYS A 102 -1.23 -21.62 0.42
N ILE A 103 -0.32 -22.04 1.31
CA ILE A 103 -0.51 -23.21 2.21
C ILE A 103 -1.85 -23.12 2.93
N MET A 104 -2.20 -21.92 3.36
CA MET A 104 -3.39 -21.72 4.15
C MET A 104 -4.67 -21.61 3.29
N GLN A 105 -4.58 -21.38 1.98
CA GLN A 105 -5.75 -21.24 1.09
C GLN A 105 -6.34 -22.61 0.70
N GLU A 106 -5.50 -23.65 0.67
CA GLU A 106 -5.91 -25.02 0.35
C GLU A 106 -6.97 -25.58 1.32
N GLY A 107 -7.18 -24.96 2.49
CA GLY A 107 -8.21 -25.33 3.47
C GLY A 107 -9.45 -24.42 3.52
N SER A 108 -9.58 -23.40 2.66
CA SER A 108 -10.70 -22.43 2.69
C SER A 108 -11.62 -22.62 1.48
N GLU A 109 -12.92 -22.72 1.72
CA GLU A 109 -13.96 -22.82 0.68
C GLU A 109 -13.81 -21.77 -0.43
N LYS A 110 -14.17 -22.16 -1.66
CA LYS A 110 -14.12 -21.34 -2.88
C LYS A 110 -15.00 -20.09 -2.74
N VAL A 111 -14.45 -19.02 -2.18
CA VAL A 111 -15.09 -17.70 -2.16
C VAL A 111 -15.23 -17.18 -3.60
N ASN A 112 -16.34 -16.50 -3.89
CA ASN A 112 -16.72 -16.02 -5.22
C ASN A 112 -15.65 -15.06 -5.83
N ASN A 113 -14.83 -15.58 -6.74
CA ASN A 113 -13.65 -14.90 -7.31
C ASN A 113 -13.97 -13.63 -8.14
N LYS A 114 -15.18 -13.54 -8.73
CA LYS A 114 -15.54 -12.43 -9.62
C LYS A 114 -15.57 -11.06 -8.92
N SER A 115 -15.96 -11.02 -7.65
CA SER A 115 -16.09 -9.76 -6.89
C SER A 115 -14.74 -9.05 -6.67
N HIS A 116 -13.64 -9.79 -6.62
CA HIS A 116 -12.33 -9.26 -6.25
C HIS A 116 -11.59 -8.59 -7.42
N LEU A 117 -11.69 -9.18 -8.62
CA LEU A 117 -11.17 -8.57 -9.84
C LEU A 117 -11.91 -7.27 -10.16
N LEU A 118 -13.23 -7.26 -9.93
CA LEU A 118 -14.06 -6.08 -10.11
C LEU A 118 -13.60 -4.91 -9.21
N LYS A 119 -13.21 -5.17 -7.96
CA LYS A 119 -12.66 -4.13 -7.07
C LYS A 119 -11.40 -3.48 -7.63
N PHE A 120 -10.45 -4.27 -8.14
CA PHE A 120 -9.24 -3.72 -8.75
C PHE A 120 -9.57 -2.89 -10.01
N ALA A 121 -10.44 -3.42 -10.87
CA ALA A 121 -10.86 -2.72 -12.10
C ALA A 121 -11.55 -1.39 -11.78
N ILE A 122 -12.50 -1.39 -10.84
CA ILE A 122 -13.21 -0.19 -10.39
C ILE A 122 -12.23 0.83 -9.79
N SER A 123 -11.30 0.41 -8.92
CA SER A 123 -10.31 1.32 -8.35
C SER A 123 -9.40 1.95 -9.41
N ASN A 124 -8.98 1.19 -10.43
CA ASN A 124 -8.20 1.76 -11.54
C ASN A 124 -9.04 2.71 -12.40
N PHE A 125 -10.31 2.38 -12.66
CA PHE A 125 -11.21 3.24 -13.40
C PHE A 125 -11.37 4.61 -12.71
N PHE A 126 -11.62 4.62 -11.40
CA PHE A 126 -11.68 5.86 -10.63
C PHE A 126 -10.35 6.62 -10.63
N PHE A 127 -9.22 5.92 -10.44
CA PHE A 127 -7.90 6.55 -10.49
C PHE A 127 -7.66 7.26 -11.82
N TRP A 128 -7.87 6.57 -12.94
CA TRP A 128 -7.66 7.14 -14.27
C TRP A 128 -8.68 8.23 -14.60
N GLY A 129 -9.93 8.11 -14.16
CA GLY A 129 -10.93 9.16 -14.28
C GLY A 129 -10.49 10.46 -13.59
N ILE A 130 -9.96 10.37 -12.37
CA ILE A 130 -9.43 11.52 -11.63
C ILE A 130 -8.21 12.12 -12.34
N VAL A 131 -7.24 11.28 -12.76
CA VAL A 131 -6.04 11.76 -13.45
C VAL A 131 -6.38 12.43 -14.78
N LEU A 132 -7.33 11.87 -15.55
CA LEU A 132 -7.79 12.47 -16.80
C LEU A 132 -8.48 13.81 -16.57
N HIS A 133 -9.31 13.91 -15.53
CA HIS A 133 -9.96 15.18 -15.16
C HIS A 133 -8.93 16.24 -14.79
N ILE A 134 -7.99 15.93 -13.89
CA ILE A 134 -6.90 16.85 -13.50
C ILE A 134 -6.09 17.24 -14.75
N THR A 135 -5.71 16.27 -15.57
CA THR A 135 -4.93 16.53 -16.80
C THR A 135 -5.68 17.46 -17.74
N TYR A 136 -6.98 17.26 -17.94
CA TYR A 136 -7.81 18.12 -18.78
C TYR A 136 -7.83 19.56 -18.27
N THR A 137 -8.10 19.76 -16.98
CA THR A 137 -8.14 21.10 -16.38
C THR A 137 -6.79 21.79 -16.45
N PHE A 138 -5.70 21.14 -16.04
CA PHE A 138 -4.40 21.82 -16.06
C PHE A 138 -3.83 22.00 -17.48
N THR A 139 -4.22 21.15 -18.44
CA THR A 139 -3.86 21.36 -19.86
C THR A 139 -4.61 22.56 -20.44
N SER A 140 -5.86 22.82 -20.03
CA SER A 140 -6.56 24.03 -20.48
C SER A 140 -5.93 25.31 -19.93
N LEU A 141 -5.34 25.24 -18.72
CA LEU A 141 -4.68 26.38 -18.07
C LEU A 141 -3.23 26.61 -18.55
N MET A 142 -2.42 25.55 -18.64
CA MET A 142 -0.97 25.63 -18.88
C MET A 142 -0.55 25.12 -20.26
N GLY A 143 -1.48 24.61 -21.06
CA GLY A 143 -1.21 24.04 -22.38
C GLY A 143 -0.33 22.78 -22.32
N VAL A 144 0.47 22.57 -23.38
CA VAL A 144 1.29 21.36 -23.56
C VAL A 144 2.44 21.27 -22.55
N ASP A 145 2.87 22.40 -21.98
CA ASP A 145 3.96 22.43 -21.01
C ASP A 145 3.62 21.68 -19.71
N PHE A 146 2.32 21.55 -19.41
CA PHE A 146 1.84 20.72 -18.32
C PHE A 146 2.38 19.27 -18.40
N PHE A 147 2.31 18.65 -19.57
CA PHE A 147 2.76 17.27 -19.75
C PHE A 147 4.27 17.14 -19.49
N LYS A 148 5.07 18.12 -19.93
CA LYS A 148 6.52 18.11 -19.69
C LYS A 148 6.85 18.17 -18.20
N MET A 149 6.06 18.92 -17.43
CA MET A 149 6.28 19.10 -16.00
C MET A 149 5.81 17.89 -15.18
N PHE A 150 4.62 17.34 -15.46
CA PHE A 150 3.92 16.44 -14.54
C PHE A 150 3.80 14.98 -14.97
N THR A 151 4.17 14.61 -16.22
CA THR A 151 4.01 13.22 -16.70
C THR A 151 4.73 12.20 -15.82
N ILE A 152 5.98 12.45 -15.44
CA ILE A 152 6.74 11.53 -14.60
C ILE A 152 6.14 11.44 -13.19
N GLN A 153 5.66 12.56 -12.66
CA GLN A 153 4.98 12.59 -11.37
C GLN A 153 3.71 11.73 -11.38
N TYR A 154 2.92 11.74 -12.46
CA TYR A 154 1.76 10.85 -12.58
C TYR A 154 2.14 9.37 -12.67
N VAL A 155 3.22 9.03 -13.38
CA VAL A 155 3.75 7.67 -13.39
C VAL A 155 4.13 7.22 -11.97
N GLN A 156 4.78 8.10 -11.19
CA GLN A 156 5.14 7.84 -9.80
C GLN A 156 3.93 7.70 -8.87
N ILE A 157 2.92 8.56 -9.02
CA ILE A 157 1.66 8.48 -8.26
C ILE A 157 0.90 7.19 -8.58
N TYR A 158 0.90 6.75 -9.85
CA TYR A 158 0.27 5.49 -10.22
C TYR A 158 1.01 4.28 -9.63
N ALA A 159 2.35 4.30 -9.62
CA ALA A 159 3.14 3.27 -8.94
C ALA A 159 2.84 3.23 -7.44
N GLN A 160 2.68 4.39 -6.79
CA GLN A 160 2.23 4.49 -5.40
C GLN A 160 0.82 3.93 -5.19
N PHE A 161 -0.12 4.24 -6.08
CA PHE A 161 -1.47 3.68 -6.05
C PHE A 161 -1.45 2.14 -6.12
N LEU A 162 -0.69 1.56 -7.06
CA LEU A 162 -0.55 0.11 -7.19
C LEU A 162 0.06 -0.52 -5.93
N HIS A 163 1.07 0.13 -5.35
CA HIS A 163 1.68 -0.34 -4.12
C HIS A 163 0.70 -0.29 -2.93
N ASN A 164 -0.12 0.75 -2.82
CA ASN A 164 -1.15 0.84 -1.79
C ASN A 164 -2.24 -0.22 -1.95
N PHE A 165 -2.64 -0.50 -3.19
CA PHE A 165 -3.55 -1.59 -3.47
C PHE A 165 -2.95 -2.98 -3.14
N LEU A 166 -1.65 -3.14 -3.35
CA LEU A 166 -0.91 -4.33 -2.97
C LEU A 166 -0.89 -4.51 -1.45
N ILE A 167 -0.56 -3.44 -0.70
CA ILE A 167 -0.61 -3.44 0.76
C ILE A 167 -2.01 -3.80 1.26
N TYR A 168 -3.04 -3.16 0.72
CA TYR A 168 -4.44 -3.47 1.02
C TYR A 168 -4.76 -4.96 0.83
N THR A 169 -4.33 -5.52 -0.30
CA THR A 169 -4.58 -6.93 -0.63
C THR A 169 -3.90 -7.87 0.37
N VAL A 170 -2.63 -7.61 0.68
CA VAL A 170 -1.85 -8.42 1.63
C VAL A 170 -2.40 -8.29 3.05
N LEU A 171 -2.74 -7.09 3.50
CA LEU A 171 -3.31 -6.86 4.83
C LEU A 171 -4.68 -7.51 4.97
N ASN A 172 -5.50 -7.51 3.93
CA ASN A 172 -6.79 -8.20 3.99
C ASN A 172 -6.61 -9.74 4.02
N MET A 173 -5.59 -10.28 3.34
CA MET A 173 -5.20 -11.69 3.50
C MET A 173 -4.77 -12.00 4.94
N LEU A 174 -3.90 -11.18 5.54
CA LEU A 174 -3.50 -11.31 6.95
C LEU A 174 -4.68 -11.20 7.91
N ARG A 175 -5.61 -10.27 7.67
CA ARG A 175 -6.82 -10.08 8.48
C ARG A 175 -7.72 -11.30 8.48
N VAL A 176 -7.95 -11.90 7.30
CA VAL A 176 -8.74 -13.14 7.19
C VAL A 176 -8.10 -14.26 8.00
N ARG A 177 -6.76 -14.37 7.98
CA ARG A 177 -6.03 -15.34 8.79
C ARG A 177 -6.14 -15.09 10.27
N TYR A 178 -5.97 -13.83 10.68
CA TYR A 178 -6.12 -13.43 12.07
C TYR A 178 -7.50 -13.86 12.60
N ARG A 179 -8.58 -13.56 11.86
CA ARG A 179 -9.94 -13.98 12.21
C ARG A 179 -10.09 -15.49 12.29
N ALA A 180 -9.53 -16.24 11.34
CA ALA A 180 -9.60 -17.70 11.35
C ALA A 180 -8.95 -18.30 12.61
N VAL A 181 -7.76 -17.81 12.97
CA VAL A 181 -7.05 -18.22 14.19
C VAL A 181 -7.82 -17.84 15.45
N THR A 182 -8.37 -16.61 15.51
CA THR A 182 -9.20 -16.18 16.65
C THR A 182 -10.46 -17.04 16.81
N LEU A 183 -11.14 -17.39 15.72
CA LEU A 183 -12.33 -18.25 15.75
C LEU A 183 -12.00 -19.69 16.13
N ALA A 184 -10.88 -20.23 15.65
CA ALA A 184 -10.40 -21.55 16.03
C ALA A 184 -10.11 -21.60 17.54
N LEU A 185 -9.43 -20.58 18.06
CA LEU A 185 -9.13 -20.46 19.49
C LEU A 185 -10.41 -20.32 20.33
N SER A 186 -11.37 -19.48 19.91
CA SER A 186 -12.61 -19.25 20.67
C SER A 186 -13.49 -20.50 20.74
N LYS A 187 -13.59 -21.27 19.65
CA LYS A 187 -14.32 -22.54 19.64
C LYS A 187 -13.73 -23.54 20.62
N GLU A 188 -12.43 -23.49 20.83
CA GLU A 188 -11.72 -24.51 21.59
C GLU A 188 -11.63 -24.18 23.06
N VAL A 189 -11.58 -22.89 23.42
CA VAL A 189 -11.88 -22.47 24.80
C VAL A 189 -13.25 -22.99 25.25
N CYS A 190 -14.24 -23.02 24.35
CA CYS A 190 -15.60 -23.55 24.62
C CYS A 190 -15.65 -25.10 24.67
N LEU A 191 -14.80 -25.80 23.92
CA LEU A 191 -14.73 -27.26 23.91
C LEU A 191 -13.90 -27.83 25.06
N VAL A 192 -12.82 -27.14 25.46
CA VAL A 192 -12.00 -27.48 26.65
C VAL A 192 -12.83 -27.39 27.93
N THR A 193 -13.89 -26.56 27.95
CA THR A 193 -14.88 -26.56 29.04
C THR A 193 -15.81 -27.77 29.04
N LYS A 194 -15.85 -28.56 27.95
CA LYS A 194 -16.84 -29.64 27.73
C LYS A 194 -16.28 -31.05 27.56
N LEU A 195 -15.02 -31.30 27.18
CA LEU A 195 -14.54 -32.67 26.83
C LEU A 195 -13.02 -32.92 26.93
N GLU A 196 -12.66 -34.22 26.80
CA GLU A 196 -11.39 -34.90 27.13
C GLU A 196 -10.07 -34.25 26.69
N ARG A 197 -9.09 -34.32 27.61
CA ARG A 197 -7.75 -33.71 27.59
C ARG A 197 -6.84 -34.08 26.40
N ARG A 198 -7.09 -35.21 25.70
CA ARG A 198 -6.13 -35.81 24.74
C ARG A 198 -6.26 -35.25 23.32
N SER A 199 -7.46 -34.88 22.87
CA SER A 199 -7.68 -34.23 21.56
C SER A 199 -7.18 -32.77 21.56
N VAL A 200 -7.31 -32.10 22.70
CA VAL A 200 -6.92 -30.70 22.95
C VAL A 200 -5.43 -30.45 22.65
N ALA A 201 -4.53 -31.36 23.04
CA ALA A 201 -3.09 -31.17 22.84
C ALA A 201 -2.69 -31.13 21.36
N SER A 202 -3.24 -32.03 20.54
CA SER A 202 -2.97 -32.07 19.10
C SER A 202 -3.48 -30.82 18.38
N PHE A 203 -4.64 -30.33 18.80
CA PHE A 203 -5.26 -29.14 18.25
C PHE A 203 -4.53 -27.85 18.66
N LEU A 204 -4.13 -27.73 19.92
CA LEU A 204 -3.31 -26.62 20.40
C LEU A 204 -1.97 -26.53 19.65
N ASN A 205 -1.35 -27.65 19.32
CA ASN A 205 -0.15 -27.66 18.49
C ASN A 205 -0.40 -27.11 17.08
N LYS A 206 -1.57 -27.41 16.49
CA LYS A 206 -2.00 -26.83 15.20
C LYS A 206 -2.22 -25.32 15.29
N ILE A 207 -2.93 -24.84 16.31
CA ILE A 207 -3.09 -23.39 16.54
C ILE A 207 -1.74 -22.70 16.76
N LYS A 208 -0.86 -23.29 17.56
CA LYS A 208 0.48 -22.75 17.81
C LYS A 208 1.25 -22.59 16.50
N TYR A 209 1.16 -23.58 15.62
CA TYR A 209 1.77 -23.51 14.28
C TYR A 209 1.16 -22.38 13.43
N ASP A 210 -0.18 -22.27 13.39
CA ASP A 210 -0.87 -21.23 12.63
C ASP A 210 -0.54 -19.81 13.14
N VAL A 211 -0.46 -19.62 14.47
CA VAL A 211 -0.03 -18.37 15.10
C VAL A 211 1.42 -18.04 14.75
N CYS A 212 2.30 -19.05 14.73
CA CYS A 212 3.70 -18.87 14.35
C CYS A 212 3.84 -18.40 12.90
N ILE A 213 3.14 -19.03 11.95
CA ILE A 213 3.15 -18.61 10.54
C ILE A 213 2.55 -17.20 10.39
N LEU A 214 1.48 -16.90 11.13
CA LEU A 214 0.86 -15.58 11.08
C LEU A 214 1.82 -14.49 11.57
N LYS A 215 2.53 -14.74 12.68
CA LYS A 215 3.57 -13.84 13.20
C LYS A 215 4.67 -13.64 12.18
N GLU A 216 5.23 -14.72 11.63
CA GLU A 216 6.27 -14.65 10.60
C GLU A 216 5.80 -13.84 9.38
N SER A 217 4.55 -14.03 8.95
CA SER A 217 3.96 -13.31 7.82
C SER A 217 3.80 -11.81 8.11
N VAL A 218 3.45 -11.43 9.34
CA VAL A 218 3.37 -10.03 9.78
C VAL A 218 4.76 -9.40 9.87
N ASP A 219 5.75 -10.12 10.39
CA ASP A 219 7.13 -9.64 10.49
C ASP A 219 7.74 -9.41 9.10
N ILE A 220 7.51 -10.33 8.16
CA ILE A 220 7.89 -10.19 6.75
C ILE A 220 7.16 -9.00 6.11
N PHE A 221 5.85 -8.87 6.34
CA PHE A 221 5.07 -7.75 5.84
C PHE A 221 5.67 -6.41 6.30
N ASN A 222 5.96 -6.26 7.59
CA ASN A 222 6.54 -5.03 8.12
C ASN A 222 7.93 -4.74 7.52
N ASN A 223 8.73 -5.77 7.26
CA ASN A 223 10.05 -5.61 6.64
C ASN A 223 9.96 -5.18 5.17
N ILE A 224 8.96 -5.66 4.43
CA ILE A 224 8.74 -5.31 3.01
C ILE A 224 8.06 -3.95 2.87
N PHE A 225 7.05 -3.64 3.67
CA PHE A 225 6.18 -2.48 3.45
C PHE A 225 6.42 -1.34 4.44
N GLY A 226 7.21 -1.53 5.50
CA GLY A 226 7.41 -0.53 6.56
C GLY A 226 7.95 0.81 6.04
N TRP A 227 9.07 0.77 5.30
CA TRP A 227 9.67 1.99 4.71
C TRP A 227 8.78 2.64 3.66
N PRO A 228 8.24 1.91 2.66
CA PRO A 228 7.28 2.48 1.71
C PRO A 228 6.08 3.14 2.39
N ASN A 229 5.49 2.51 3.42
CA ASN A 229 4.37 3.07 4.17
C ASN A 229 4.71 4.40 4.83
N LEU A 230 5.89 4.51 5.45
CA LEU A 230 6.35 5.76 6.05
C LEU A 230 6.45 6.88 5.00
N LEU A 231 6.98 6.57 3.82
CA LEU A 231 7.12 7.55 2.73
C LEU A 231 5.77 7.95 2.13
N ILE A 232 4.81 7.02 2.04
CA ILE A 232 3.43 7.31 1.62
C ILE A 232 2.76 8.26 2.61
N ILE A 233 2.87 7.99 3.92
CA ILE A 233 2.32 8.84 4.97
C ILE A 233 2.93 10.24 4.90
N LEU A 234 4.27 10.33 4.81
CA LEU A 234 4.98 11.61 4.68
C LEU A 234 4.49 12.40 3.46
N SER A 235 4.44 11.75 2.29
CA SER A 235 4.01 12.39 1.04
C SER A 235 2.56 12.86 1.12
N ALA A 236 1.67 12.05 1.69
CA ALA A 236 0.26 12.43 1.89
C ALA A 236 0.12 13.61 2.86
N SER A 237 0.85 13.62 3.98
CA SER A 237 0.83 14.71 4.94
C SER A 237 1.32 16.03 4.33
N LEU A 238 2.39 16.00 3.55
CA LEU A 238 2.91 17.18 2.86
C LEU A 238 1.95 17.69 1.78
N GLN A 239 1.32 16.78 1.02
CA GLN A 239 0.32 17.15 0.03
C GLN A 239 -0.91 17.80 0.68
N ILE A 240 -1.43 17.22 1.77
CA ILE A 240 -2.54 17.82 2.52
C ILE A 240 -2.17 19.23 3.00
N LEU A 241 -0.95 19.40 3.52
CA LEU A 241 -0.48 20.71 3.99
C LEU A 241 -0.43 21.74 2.85
N LEU A 242 0.10 21.39 1.68
CA LEU A 242 0.11 22.27 0.51
C LEU A 242 -1.30 22.60 0.04
N SER A 243 -2.16 21.60 -0.10
CA SER A 243 -3.53 21.79 -0.58
C SER A 243 -4.37 22.62 0.38
N PHE A 244 -4.20 22.49 1.70
CA PHE A 244 -4.87 23.37 2.66
C PHE A 244 -4.43 24.83 2.52
N ASP A 245 -3.14 25.08 2.37
CA ASP A 245 -2.64 26.44 2.17
C ASP A 245 -3.21 27.06 0.88
N TYR A 246 -3.34 26.31 -0.23
CA TYR A 246 -4.04 26.77 -1.42
C TYR A 246 -5.53 27.05 -1.18
N ILE A 247 -6.25 26.14 -0.52
CA ILE A 247 -7.67 26.31 -0.20
C ILE A 247 -7.90 27.57 0.63
N PHE A 248 -7.07 27.82 1.66
CA PHE A 248 -7.22 29.01 2.48
C PHE A 248 -6.94 30.30 1.70
N GLN A 249 -5.93 30.31 0.82
CA GLN A 249 -5.63 31.48 -0.01
C GLN A 249 -6.71 31.77 -1.05
N GLU A 250 -7.29 30.73 -1.68
CA GLU A 250 -8.28 30.88 -2.75
C GLU A 250 -9.71 31.05 -2.25
N SER A 251 -10.03 30.52 -1.05
CA SER A 251 -11.33 30.76 -0.39
C SER A 251 -11.61 32.24 -0.11
N LEU A 252 -10.56 33.06 0.02
CA LEU A 252 -10.66 34.50 0.16
C LEU A 252 -11.07 35.20 -1.15
N ILE A 253 -10.82 34.56 -2.29
CA ILE A 253 -11.05 35.09 -3.64
C ILE A 253 -12.38 34.57 -4.21
N GLY A 254 -12.93 33.49 -3.65
CA GLY A 254 -14.24 32.94 -4.03
C GLY A 254 -14.21 31.93 -5.19
N ASP A 255 -13.05 31.35 -5.50
CA ASP A 255 -12.90 30.39 -6.61
C ASP A 255 -13.21 28.95 -6.16
N PHE A 256 -14.49 28.57 -6.24
CA PHE A 256 -14.98 27.26 -5.80
C PHE A 256 -14.39 26.10 -6.62
N GLU A 257 -14.10 26.30 -7.91
CA GLU A 257 -13.60 25.25 -8.80
C GLU A 257 -12.24 24.75 -8.32
N ARG A 258 -11.34 25.65 -7.97
CA ARG A 258 -10.00 25.31 -7.47
C ARG A 258 -10.01 24.68 -6.09
N ILE A 259 -10.97 25.03 -5.23
CA ILE A 259 -11.16 24.35 -3.94
C ILE A 259 -11.53 22.89 -4.17
N VAL A 260 -12.47 22.62 -5.09
CA VAL A 260 -12.86 21.26 -5.45
C VAL A 260 -11.67 20.49 -6.04
N GLU A 261 -10.86 21.11 -6.89
CA GLU A 261 -9.65 20.50 -7.45
C GLU A 261 -8.62 20.12 -6.37
N ASN A 262 -8.35 21.03 -5.43
CA ASN A 262 -7.44 20.75 -4.32
C ASN A 262 -7.96 19.59 -3.44
N ILE A 263 -9.27 19.52 -3.21
CA ILE A 263 -9.91 18.39 -2.53
C ILE A 263 -9.72 17.09 -3.34
N VAL A 264 -9.89 17.13 -4.66
CA VAL A 264 -9.69 15.97 -5.54
C VAL A 264 -8.22 15.52 -5.53
N ILE A 265 -7.25 16.44 -5.53
CA ILE A 265 -5.82 16.14 -5.42
C ILE A 265 -5.52 15.51 -4.05
N ILE A 266 -6.08 16.07 -2.96
CA ILE A 266 -6.01 15.45 -1.63
C ILE A 266 -6.56 14.03 -1.72
N PHE A 267 -7.74 13.81 -2.30
CA PHE A 267 -8.27 12.46 -2.49
C PHE A 267 -7.36 11.58 -3.36
N LEU A 268 -6.65 12.10 -4.37
CA LEU A 268 -5.74 11.26 -5.16
C LEU A 268 -4.57 10.74 -4.31
N PHE A 269 -3.93 11.62 -3.54
CA PHE A 269 -2.83 11.26 -2.64
C PHE A 269 -3.32 10.48 -1.41
N CYS A 270 -4.49 10.83 -0.89
CA CYS A 270 -5.08 10.25 0.31
C CYS A 270 -5.93 9.03 0.06
N VAL A 271 -6.59 8.79 -1.07
CA VAL A 271 -7.30 7.51 -1.33
C VAL A 271 -6.30 6.35 -1.32
N SER A 272 -5.07 6.64 -1.71
CA SER A 272 -3.91 5.78 -1.50
C SER A 272 -3.62 5.53 0.00
N GLY A 273 -3.84 6.52 0.87
CA GLY A 273 -3.63 6.50 2.32
C GLY A 273 -4.86 6.25 3.23
N VAL A 274 -6.11 6.43 2.79
CA VAL A 274 -7.35 6.32 3.57
C VAL A 274 -7.75 4.85 3.65
N ILE A 275 -7.49 4.10 2.59
CA ILE A 275 -7.51 2.63 2.61
C ILE A 275 -6.48 2.12 3.64
N LEU A 276 -5.27 2.71 3.67
CA LEU A 276 -4.25 2.38 4.66
C LEU A 276 -4.60 2.83 6.08
N PHE A 277 -5.19 4.01 6.25
CA PHE A 277 -5.58 4.58 7.55
C PHE A 277 -6.69 3.75 8.19
N TYR A 278 -7.73 3.39 7.42
CA TYR A 278 -8.77 2.47 7.89
C TYR A 278 -8.17 1.10 8.27
N ILE A 279 -7.19 0.59 7.52
CA ILE A 279 -6.55 -0.68 7.86
C ILE A 279 -5.65 -0.56 9.09
N PHE A 280 -4.83 0.49 9.20
CA PHE A 280 -3.93 0.74 10.33
C PHE A 280 -4.71 0.91 11.64
N LEU A 281 -5.82 1.65 11.58
CA LEU A 281 -6.74 1.85 12.71
C LEU A 281 -7.41 0.52 13.10
N ILE A 282 -7.78 -0.33 12.13
CA ILE A 282 -8.29 -1.68 12.39
C ILE A 282 -7.21 -2.59 13.00
N ILE A 283 -5.95 -2.50 12.56
CA ILE A 283 -4.83 -3.29 13.13
C ILE A 283 -4.58 -2.90 14.59
N ILE A 284 -4.58 -1.60 14.90
CA ILE A 284 -4.46 -1.11 16.29
C ILE A 284 -5.63 -1.62 17.13
N LEU A 285 -6.86 -1.51 16.63
CA LEU A 285 -8.06 -2.01 17.34
C LEU A 285 -8.00 -3.52 17.58
N VAL A 286 -7.49 -4.30 16.63
CA VAL A 286 -7.30 -5.75 16.77
C VAL A 286 -6.20 -6.08 17.80
N ARG A 287 -5.11 -5.30 17.81
CA ARG A 287 -4.01 -5.48 18.77
C ARG A 287 -4.45 -5.13 20.20
N CYS A 288 -5.23 -4.06 20.36
CA CYS A 288 -5.83 -3.67 21.64
C CYS A 288 -6.81 -4.73 22.16
N ASN A 289 -7.70 -5.25 21.30
CA ASN A 289 -8.62 -6.31 21.69
C ASN A 289 -7.89 -7.61 22.06
N PHE A 290 -6.76 -7.91 21.42
CA PHE A 290 -5.95 -9.08 21.76
C PHE A 290 -5.26 -8.93 23.13
N GLN A 291 -4.61 -7.80 23.41
CA GLN A 291 -3.99 -7.55 24.71
C GLN A 291 -5.04 -7.56 25.83
N HIS A 292 -6.22 -7.00 25.58
CA HIS A 292 -7.33 -7.03 26.53
C HIS A 292 -7.86 -8.47 26.77
N SER A 293 -7.84 -9.32 25.75
CA SER A 293 -8.26 -10.72 25.86
C SER A 293 -7.25 -11.55 26.66
N VAL A 294 -5.95 -11.35 26.43
CA VAL A 294 -4.87 -12.05 27.13
C VAL A 294 -4.78 -11.60 28.59
N GLY A 295 -4.93 -10.30 28.88
CA GLY A 295 -4.87 -9.78 30.25
C GLY A 295 -5.98 -10.30 31.18
N ARG A 296 -7.17 -10.63 30.66
CA ARG A 296 -8.23 -11.29 31.45
C ARG A 296 -7.93 -12.75 31.81
N PHE A 297 -7.08 -13.43 31.04
CA PHE A 297 -6.71 -14.81 31.34
C PHE A 297 -5.72 -14.91 32.49
N ASP A 298 -4.85 -13.92 32.65
CA ASP A 298 -3.89 -13.89 33.77
C ASP A 298 -4.57 -13.50 35.08
N SER A 299 -5.58 -12.61 35.05
CA SER A 299 -6.36 -12.25 36.25
C SER A 299 -7.35 -13.32 36.72
N ALA A 300 -7.66 -14.32 35.88
CA ALA A 300 -8.55 -15.43 36.24
C ALA A 300 -7.80 -16.63 36.85
N ARG A 301 -6.47 -16.56 36.95
CA ARG A 301 -5.61 -17.59 37.55
C ARG A 301 -5.01 -17.18 38.90
N SER A 302 -5.18 -15.93 39.30
CA SER A 302 -4.92 -15.44 40.66
C SER A 302 -6.19 -15.50 41.49
#